data_AF-A0A3M1QX47-F1
#
_entry.id   AF-A0A3M1QX47-F1
#
_cell.length_a   1.000
_cell.length_b   1.000
_cell.length_c   1.000
_cell.angle_alpha   90.00
_cell.angle_beta   90.00
_cell.angle_gamma   90.00
#
_symmetry.space_group_name_H-M   'P 1'
#
loop_
_entity.id
_entity.type
_entity.pdbx_description
1 polymer ?
#
loop_
_entity_poly.entity_id
_entity_poly.type
_entity_poly.pdbx_seq_one_letter_code
_entity_poly.pdbx_strand_id
1 'polypeptide(L)'
;MLSRLSPAQKEEWLLRLWCAKEAVAKAIGQGIVGSPLNLVGQEWELESGKIVVELGGEMARQLPAYAPRRFTVHTGREGDLVFASALV
;
A
#
# COMPACT_ATOMS: atom_id res chain seq x y z
N MET A 1 10.17 -11.09 9.31
CA MET A 1 9.96 -9.72 9.84
C MET A 1 8.57 -9.59 10.46
N LEU A 2 7.47 -9.82 9.72
CA LEU A 2 6.10 -9.90 10.29
C LEU A 2 5.92 -11.03 11.34
N SER A 3 6.70 -12.10 11.25
CA SER A 3 6.68 -13.21 12.21
C SER A 3 6.98 -12.79 13.66
N ARG A 4 7.68 -11.67 13.86
CA ARG A 4 8.06 -11.14 15.18
C ARG A 4 7.00 -10.23 15.82
N LEU A 5 5.95 -9.87 15.07
CA LEU A 5 4.88 -9.02 15.56
C LEU A 5 3.86 -9.82 16.37
N SER A 6 3.28 -9.19 17.39
CA SER A 6 2.09 -9.71 18.07
C SER A 6 0.91 -9.84 17.09
N PRO A 7 -0.12 -10.64 17.40
CA PRO A 7 -1.31 -10.75 16.56
C PRO A 7 -1.95 -9.39 16.24
N ALA A 8 -2.14 -8.53 17.26
CA ALA A 8 -2.70 -7.19 17.08
C ALA A 8 -1.84 -6.31 16.18
N GLN A 9 -0.51 -6.38 16.32
CA GLN A 9 0.41 -5.66 15.44
C GLN A 9 0.33 -6.19 13.99
N LYS A 10 0.16 -7.50 13.79
CA LYS A 10 -0.02 -8.07 12.45
C LYS A 10 -1.31 -7.56 11.80
N GLU A 11 -2.41 -7.53 12.55
CA GLU A 11 -3.69 -6.99 12.06
C GLU A 11 -3.57 -5.52 11.67
N GLU A 12 -2.93 -4.69 12.51
CA GLU A 12 -2.66 -3.29 12.18
C GLU A 12 -1.83 -3.16 10.89
N TRP A 13 -0.78 -3.98 10.74
CA TRP A 13 0.07 -3.94 9.54
C TRP A 13 -0.63 -4.43 8.27
N LEU A 14 -1.57 -5.38 8.39
CA LEU A 14 -2.43 -5.75 7.28
C LEU A 14 -3.34 -4.60 6.87
N LEU A 15 -3.89 -3.85 7.83
CA LEU A 15 -4.69 -2.66 7.55
C LEU A 15 -3.85 -1.53 6.95
N ARG A 16 -2.62 -1.31 7.43
CA ARG A 16 -1.67 -0.36 6.83
C ARG A 16 -1.38 -0.70 5.37
N LEU A 17 -1.16 -1.97 5.06
CA LEU A 17 -0.97 -2.45 3.68
C LEU A 17 -2.23 -2.20 2.83
N TRP A 18 -3.41 -2.44 3.36
CA TRP A 18 -4.66 -2.13 2.67
C TRP A 18 -4.79 -0.63 2.37
N CYS A 19 -4.62 0.22 3.39
CA CYS A 19 -4.66 1.67 3.24
C CYS A 19 -3.62 2.16 2.24
N ALA A 20 -2.42 1.56 2.21
CA ALA A 20 -1.39 1.95 1.27
C ALA A 20 -1.76 1.68 -0.19
N LYS A 21 -2.40 0.54 -0.48
CA LYS A 21 -2.93 0.24 -1.82
C LYS A 21 -4.00 1.24 -2.24
N GLU A 22 -4.96 1.50 -1.36
CA GLU A 22 -6.01 2.50 -1.58
C GLU A 22 -5.44 3.91 -1.84
N ALA A 23 -4.43 4.32 -1.07
CA ALA A 23 -3.77 5.61 -1.24
C ALA A 23 -3.11 5.73 -2.63
N VAL A 24 -2.40 4.69 -3.08
CA VAL A 24 -1.79 4.66 -4.42
C VAL A 24 -2.83 4.70 -5.52
N ALA A 25 -3.87 3.87 -5.42
CA ALA A 25 -4.96 3.86 -6.38
C ALA A 25 -5.58 5.27 -6.53
N LYS A 26 -5.94 5.90 -5.40
CA LYS A 26 -6.50 7.25 -5.38
C LYS A 26 -5.55 8.26 -5.99
N ALA A 27 -4.26 8.20 -5.65
CA ALA A 27 -3.28 9.15 -6.12
C ALA A 27 -3.15 9.09 -7.65
N ILE A 28 -3.11 7.90 -8.25
CA ILE A 28 -3.06 7.73 -9.72
C ILE A 28 -4.40 8.02 -10.42
N GLY A 29 -5.40 8.54 -9.70
CA GLY A 29 -6.70 8.92 -10.23
C GLY A 29 -7.63 7.74 -10.50
N GLN A 30 -7.41 6.60 -9.84
CA GLN A 30 -8.20 5.38 -10.02
C GLN A 30 -8.74 4.87 -8.68
N GLY A 31 -9.74 3.99 -8.73
CA GLY A 31 -9.99 3.07 -7.62
C GLY A 31 -9.04 1.86 -7.71
N ILE A 32 -9.14 0.94 -6.76
CA ILE A 32 -8.56 -0.40 -6.97
C ILE A 32 -9.39 -1.09 -8.06
N VAL A 33 -8.80 -1.30 -9.23
CA VAL A 33 -9.47 -1.93 -10.38
C VAL A 33 -9.19 -3.44 -10.40
N GLY A 34 -10.27 -4.22 -10.48
CA GLY A 34 -10.22 -5.68 -10.54
C GLY A 34 -9.94 -6.30 -9.16
N SER A 35 -8.67 -6.50 -8.83
CA SER A 35 -8.24 -7.18 -7.60
C SER A 35 -7.27 -6.31 -6.79
N PRO A 36 -7.37 -6.30 -5.44
CA PRO A 36 -6.35 -5.70 -4.57
C PRO A 36 -4.96 -6.32 -4.72
N LEU A 37 -4.85 -7.49 -5.35
CA LEU A 37 -3.57 -8.10 -5.70
C LEU A 37 -2.87 -7.42 -6.88
N ASN A 38 -3.57 -6.55 -7.61
CA ASN A 38 -2.99 -5.70 -8.65
C ASN A 38 -2.17 -4.52 -8.09
N LEU A 39 -2.12 -4.36 -6.76
CA LEU A 39 -1.24 -3.45 -6.06
C LEU A 39 -0.44 -4.26 -5.04
N VAL A 40 0.87 -4.29 -5.20
CA VAL A 40 1.76 -5.20 -4.46
C VAL A 40 2.70 -4.39 -3.58
N GLY A 41 2.64 -4.63 -2.27
CA GLY A 41 3.63 -4.07 -1.33
C GLY A 41 4.92 -4.88 -1.42
N GLN A 42 6.00 -4.25 -1.90
CA GLN A 42 7.30 -4.91 -2.11
C GLN A 42 8.24 -4.77 -0.91
N GLU A 43 8.22 -3.59 -0.30
CA GLU A 43 9.07 -3.24 0.82
C GLU A 43 8.24 -2.54 1.88
N TRP A 44 8.53 -2.79 3.16
CA TRP A 44 7.96 -2.03 4.26
C TRP A 44 8.96 -1.88 5.40
N GLU A 45 8.91 -0.74 6.06
CA GLU A 45 9.78 -0.38 7.17
C GLU A 45 8.93 -0.12 8.41
N LEU A 46 9.15 -0.91 9.45
CA LEU A 46 8.28 -0.91 10.62
C LEU A 46 8.33 0.42 11.40
N GLU A 47 9.52 1.01 11.48
CA GLU A 47 9.76 2.22 12.28
C GLU A 47 9.20 3.48 11.61
N SER A 48 9.44 3.64 10.31
CA SER A 48 8.98 4.82 9.57
C SER A 48 7.53 4.72 9.07
N GLY A 49 6.93 3.52 9.11
CA GLY A 49 5.62 3.28 8.52
C GLY A 49 5.62 3.33 6.99
N LYS A 50 6.79 3.38 6.35
CA LYS A 50 6.95 3.43 4.89
C LYS A 50 6.61 2.09 4.26
N ILE A 51 5.88 2.14 3.15
CA ILE A 51 5.58 0.99 2.29
C ILE A 51 5.87 1.39 0.83
N VAL A 52 6.55 0.52 0.09
CA VAL A 52 6.71 0.66 -1.36
C VAL A 52 5.69 -0.22 -2.05
N VAL A 53 4.86 0.38 -2.89
CA VAL A 53 3.80 -0.29 -3.65
C VAL A 53 4.09 -0.20 -5.14
N GLU A 54 3.82 -1.28 -5.87
CA GLU A 54 3.91 -1.36 -7.32
C GLU A 54 2.58 -1.84 -7.92
N LEU A 55 2.32 -1.45 -9.16
CA LEU A 55 1.21 -2.00 -9.93
C LEU A 55 1.59 -3.38 -10.49
N GLY A 56 0.67 -4.33 -10.36
CA GLY A 56 0.74 -5.66 -10.95
C GLY A 56 -0.53 -6.00 -11.71
N GLY A 57 -0.52 -7.16 -12.36
CA GLY A 57 -1.70 -7.76 -12.98
C GLY A 57 -2.43 -6.82 -13.95
N GLU A 58 -3.74 -6.70 -13.78
CA GLU A 58 -4.58 -5.92 -14.70
C GLU A 58 -4.33 -4.43 -14.62
N MET A 59 -4.07 -3.86 -13.43
CA MET A 59 -3.79 -2.43 -13.31
C MET A 59 -2.51 -2.06 -14.05
N ALA A 60 -1.46 -2.87 -13.98
CA ALA A 60 -0.23 -2.63 -14.74
C ALA A 60 -0.46 -2.66 -16.26
N ARG A 61 -1.35 -3.53 -16.76
CA ARG A 61 -1.72 -3.60 -18.19
C ARG A 61 -2.51 -2.38 -18.65
N GLN A 62 -3.48 -1.93 -17.85
CA GLN A 62 -4.33 -0.79 -18.19
C GLN A 62 -3.61 0.56 -18.02
N LEU A 63 -2.60 0.60 -17.15
CA LEU A 63 -1.89 1.83 -16.77
C LEU A 63 -0.38 1.71 -17.02
N PRO A 64 0.07 1.51 -18.27
CA PRO A 64 1.47 1.22 -18.60
C PRO A 64 2.43 2.37 -18.22
N ALA A 65 1.96 3.61 -18.16
CA ALA A 65 2.75 4.76 -17.70
C ALA A 65 3.10 4.70 -16.21
N TYR A 66 2.30 3.98 -15.41
CA TYR A 66 2.48 3.80 -13.97
C TYR A 66 3.09 2.45 -13.61
N ALA A 67 2.97 1.44 -14.47
CA ALA A 67 3.49 0.09 -14.26
C ALA A 67 4.97 0.00 -13.83
N PRO A 68 5.94 0.74 -14.42
CA PRO A 68 7.33 0.67 -13.99
C PRO A 68 7.63 1.50 -12.73
N ARG A 69 6.65 2.25 -12.20
CA ARG A 69 6.87 3.14 -11.06
C ARG A 69 6.74 2.39 -9.74
N ARG A 70 7.55 2.83 -8.77
CA ARG A 70 7.48 2.42 -7.37
C ARG A 70 6.90 3.58 -6.56
N PHE A 71 5.76 3.36 -5.92
CA PHE A 71 5.07 4.39 -5.14
C PHE A 71 5.51 4.27 -3.68
N THR A 72 6.13 5.33 -3.15
CA THR A 72 6.41 5.42 -1.72
C THR A 72 5.16 5.91 -1.01
N VAL A 73 4.71 5.14 -0.03
CA VAL A 73 3.52 5.41 0.78
C VAL A 73 3.95 5.52 2.23
N HIS A 74 3.46 6.55 2.93
CA HIS A 74 3.66 6.68 4.37
C HIS A 74 2.37 6.29 5.09
N THR A 75 2.49 5.39 6.08
CA THR A 75 1.36 4.94 6.89
C THR A 75 1.52 5.36 8.34
N GLY A 76 0.40 5.63 9.00
CA GLY A 76 0.36 6.02 10.41
C GLY A 76 -0.85 5.47 11.13
N ARG A 77 -0.84 5.61 12.45
CA ARG A 77 -1.99 5.37 13.32
C ARG A 77 -2.22 6.61 14.16
N GLU A 78 -3.46 7.06 14.23
CA GLU A 78 -3.90 8.15 15.10
C GLU A 78 -5.17 7.68 15.81
N GLY A 79 -5.13 7.58 17.14
CA GLY A 79 -6.24 6.99 17.89
C GLY A 79 -6.52 5.57 17.41
N ASP A 80 -7.76 5.28 17.03
CA ASP A 80 -8.24 4.01 16.47
C ASP A 80 -8.14 3.93 14.93
N LEU A 81 -7.64 4.98 14.26
CA LEU A 81 -7.56 5.07 12.81
C LEU A 81 -6.18 4.66 12.29
N VAL A 82 -6.16 3.88 11.21
CA VAL A 82 -4.99 3.66 10.37
C VAL A 82 -5.16 4.47 9.09
N PHE A 83 -4.12 5.21 8.71
CA PHE A 83 -4.13 6.03 7.51
C PHE A 83 -2.89 5.79 6.65
N ALA A 84 -3.00 6.15 5.38
CA ALA A 84 -1.91 6.12 4.42
C ALA A 84 -1.97 7.34 3.50
N SER A 85 -0.81 7.86 3.11
CA SER A 85 -0.68 8.96 2.16
C SER A 85 0.33 8.60 1.07
N ALA A 86 -0.03 8.89 -0.18
CA ALA A 86 0.78 8.67 -1.36
C ALA A 86 0.69 9.90 -2.28
N LEU A 87 1.79 10.21 -2.95
CA LEU A 87 1.90 11.28 -3.96
C LEU A 87 2.41 10.66 -5.27
N VAL A 88 2.03 11.26 -6.42
CA VAL A 88 2.33 10.75 -7.78
C VAL A 88 3.22 11.69 -8.58
#